data_AF-A0A7Z9K7K8-F1
#
_entry.id   AF-A0A7Z9K7K8-F1
#
_cell.length_a   1.000
_cell.length_b   1.000
_cell.length_c   1.000
_cell.angle_alpha   90.00
_cell.angle_beta   90.00
_cell.angle_gamma   90.00
#
_symmetry.space_group_name_H-M   'P 1'
#
loop_
_entity.id
_entity.type
_entity.pdbx_description
1 polymer ?
#
loop_
_entity_poly.entity_id
_entity_poly.type
_entity_poly.pdbx_seq_one_letter_code
_entity_poly.pdbx_strand_id
1 'polypeptide(L)'
;RADIARTLNMPINRIRVIATVVGGNFGGKNEITTEPILALLSKKTGRPVKGIYTREDEFMSSTTRHPFIMDYKTGMSKDGKILARKVRLVCDGGAYCSWSETTLGKACILSAGPYNIENLYVEAYAVYTNKTMTGAMRGFGAPQVCFAYESQMDDMAHDLGIDPLDIRRMNAFHEGSASPTGQVLESVVVRDSLEMAAERFGWQDWNK
;
A
#
# COMPACT_ATOMS: atom_id res chain seq x y z
N ARG A 1 -21.43 6.24 -7.58
CA ARG A 1 -22.57 6.71 -8.44
C ARG A 1 -22.72 5.87 -9.70
N ALA A 2 -21.66 5.66 -10.49
CA ALA A 2 -21.70 4.85 -11.71
C ALA A 2 -22.13 3.39 -11.45
N ASP A 3 -21.64 2.77 -10.38
CA ASP A 3 -21.98 1.36 -10.06
C ASP A 3 -23.45 1.18 -9.66
N ILE A 4 -24.03 2.16 -8.95
CA ILE A 4 -25.47 2.18 -8.65
C ILE A 4 -26.29 2.31 -9.94
N ALA A 5 -25.86 3.19 -10.85
CA ALA A 5 -26.51 3.37 -12.15
C ALA A 5 -26.53 2.07 -12.97
N ARG A 6 -25.38 1.38 -12.99
CA ARG A 6 -25.23 0.06 -13.61
C ARG A 6 -26.14 -0.98 -12.96
N THR A 7 -26.13 -1.06 -11.62
CA THR A 7 -26.94 -2.03 -10.86
C THR A 7 -28.44 -1.84 -11.07
N LEU A 8 -28.91 -0.59 -11.07
CA LEU A 8 -30.33 -0.28 -11.22
C LEU A 8 -30.81 -0.26 -12.67
N ASN A 9 -29.88 -0.40 -13.63
CA ASN A 9 -30.09 -0.17 -15.06
C ASN A 9 -30.76 1.19 -15.33
N MET A 10 -30.15 2.27 -14.84
CA MET A 10 -30.68 3.63 -14.94
C MET A 10 -29.62 4.63 -15.42
N PRO A 11 -30.02 5.70 -16.14
CA PRO A 11 -29.11 6.79 -16.47
C PRO A 11 -28.48 7.42 -15.23
N ILE A 12 -27.18 7.75 -15.29
CA ILE A 12 -26.44 8.28 -14.15
C ILE A 12 -27.00 9.61 -13.61
N ASN A 13 -27.62 10.43 -14.46
CA ASN A 13 -28.25 11.71 -14.10
C ASN A 13 -29.54 11.53 -13.28
N ARG A 14 -30.08 10.32 -13.19
CA ARG A 14 -31.22 9.97 -12.33
C ARG A 14 -30.81 9.61 -10.90
N ILE A 15 -29.50 9.59 -10.61
CA ILE A 15 -28.95 9.20 -9.30
C ILE A 15 -28.13 10.36 -8.74
N ARG A 16 -28.49 10.80 -7.54
CA ARG A 16 -27.74 11.78 -6.76
C ARG A 16 -27.17 11.11 -5.52
N VAL A 17 -25.86 11.22 -5.33
CA VAL A 17 -25.17 10.81 -4.10
C VAL A 17 -24.82 12.08 -3.32
N ILE A 18 -25.26 12.16 -2.07
CA ILE A 18 -24.96 13.28 -1.17
C ILE A 18 -23.98 12.76 -0.14
N ALA A 19 -22.73 13.21 -0.20
CA ALA A 19 -21.73 12.86 0.81
C ALA A 19 -21.95 13.70 2.08
N THR A 20 -21.84 13.05 3.24
CA THR A 20 -21.91 13.69 4.56
C THR A 20 -20.57 13.59 5.28
N VAL A 21 -20.49 14.14 6.48
CA VAL A 21 -19.31 13.94 7.34
C VAL A 21 -19.14 12.44 7.62
N VAL A 22 -17.94 11.92 7.37
CA VAL A 22 -17.61 10.51 7.54
C VAL A 22 -16.77 10.32 8.80
N GLY A 23 -17.26 9.52 9.75
CA GLY A 23 -16.52 9.12 10.95
C GLY A 23 -15.41 8.11 10.67
N GLY A 24 -14.38 8.52 9.93
CA GLY A 24 -13.25 7.67 9.52
C GLY A 24 -13.52 6.79 8.30
N ASN A 25 -12.49 6.56 7.48
CA ASN A 25 -12.54 5.74 6.26
C ASN A 25 -11.34 4.79 6.20
N PHE A 26 -10.13 5.35 6.20
CA PHE A 26 -8.85 4.60 6.09
C PHE A 26 -8.74 3.72 4.83
N GLY A 27 -9.66 3.82 3.87
CA GLY A 27 -9.72 3.07 2.62
C GLY A 27 -10.92 2.12 2.53
N GLY A 28 -11.47 1.67 3.66
CA GLY A 28 -12.53 0.65 3.69
C GLY A 28 -13.87 1.10 3.07
N LYS A 29 -14.08 2.41 2.90
CA LYS A 29 -15.27 3.02 2.25
C LYS A 29 -15.00 3.49 0.82
N ASN A 30 -13.90 3.05 0.20
CA ASN A 30 -13.63 3.31 -1.22
C ASN A 30 -14.34 2.31 -2.13
N GLU A 31 -14.62 1.11 -1.64
CA GLU A 31 -15.37 0.09 -2.36
C GLU A 31 -16.87 0.32 -2.21
N ILE A 32 -17.64 -0.04 -3.24
CA ILE A 32 -19.09 -0.04 -3.14
C ILE A 32 -19.54 -1.30 -2.39
N THR A 33 -20.35 -1.13 -1.35
CA THR A 33 -20.73 -2.22 -0.44
C THR A 33 -22.25 -2.36 -0.37
N THR A 34 -22.88 -1.68 0.57
CA THR A 34 -24.32 -1.76 0.84
C THR A 34 -25.17 -0.95 -0.13
N GLU A 35 -24.58 0.07 -0.77
CA GLU A 35 -25.30 1.06 -1.55
C GLU A 35 -26.17 0.45 -2.67
N PRO A 36 -25.71 -0.55 -3.45
CA PRO A 36 -26.53 -1.18 -4.48
C PRO A 36 -27.73 -1.93 -3.91
N ILE A 37 -27.53 -2.63 -2.78
CA ILE A 37 -28.58 -3.40 -2.10
C ILE A 37 -29.66 -2.44 -1.56
N LEU A 38 -29.25 -1.38 -0.86
CA LEU A 38 -30.18 -0.39 -0.32
C LEU A 38 -30.96 0.34 -1.41
N ALA A 39 -30.30 0.64 -2.53
CA ALA A 39 -30.95 1.27 -3.68
C ALA A 39 -32.00 0.34 -4.34
N LEU A 40 -31.68 -0.95 -4.49
CA LEU A 40 -32.63 -1.96 -5.00
C LEU A 40 -33.83 -2.13 -4.07
N LEU A 41 -33.61 -2.22 -2.76
CA LEU A 41 -34.69 -2.32 -1.76
C LEU A 41 -35.60 -1.09 -1.77
N SER A 42 -35.02 0.12 -1.86
CA SER A 42 -35.80 1.35 -1.95
C SER A 42 -36.66 1.39 -3.21
N LYS A 43 -36.11 0.96 -4.35
CA LYS A 43 -36.86 0.87 -5.62
C LYS A 43 -37.97 -0.18 -5.56
N LYS A 44 -37.73 -1.34 -4.93
CA LYS A 44 -38.72 -2.42 -4.81
C LYS A 44 -39.88 -2.03 -3.89
N THR A 45 -39.59 -1.33 -2.80
CA THR A 45 -40.61 -0.96 -1.79
C THR A 45 -41.30 0.36 -2.08
N GLY A 46 -40.72 1.21 -2.93
CA GLY A 46 -41.20 2.58 -3.15
C GLY A 46 -41.02 3.50 -1.94
N ARG A 47 -40.17 3.11 -0.97
CA ARG A 47 -39.98 3.79 0.31
C ARG A 47 -38.50 4.10 0.56
N PRO A 48 -38.17 5.12 1.37
CA PRO A 48 -36.81 5.32 1.86
C PRO A 48 -36.32 4.11 2.66
N VAL A 49 -35.08 3.68 2.41
CA VAL A 49 -34.43 2.55 3.10
C VAL A 49 -33.13 3.03 3.74
N LYS A 50 -32.88 2.60 4.98
CA LYS A 50 -31.65 2.86 5.72
C LYS A 50 -31.04 1.53 6.14
N GLY A 51 -29.76 1.33 5.82
CA GLY A 51 -28.95 0.22 6.32
C GLY A 51 -27.83 0.75 7.20
N ILE A 52 -27.55 0.04 8.29
CA ILE A 52 -26.40 0.29 9.16
C ILE A 52 -25.77 -1.07 9.43
N TYR A 53 -24.48 -1.23 9.12
CA TYR A 53 -23.73 -2.39 9.56
C TYR A 53 -23.55 -2.38 11.07
N THR A 54 -23.72 -3.54 11.69
CA THR A 54 -23.12 -3.81 12.99
C THR A 54 -21.60 -3.89 12.85
N ARG A 55 -20.88 -3.94 13.98
CA ARG A 55 -19.42 -4.10 13.93
C ARG A 55 -19.03 -5.45 13.33
N GLU A 56 -19.81 -6.49 13.57
CA GLU A 56 -19.58 -7.81 13.00
C GLU A 56 -19.80 -7.81 11.49
N ASP A 57 -20.90 -7.21 11.02
CA ASP A 57 -21.18 -7.07 9.59
C ASP A 57 -20.04 -6.37 8.85
N GLU A 58 -19.47 -5.32 9.46
CA GLU A 58 -18.35 -4.58 8.90
C GLU A 58 -17.13 -5.49 8.67
N PHE A 59 -16.74 -6.32 9.65
CA PHE A 59 -15.58 -7.20 9.51
C PHE A 59 -15.78 -8.33 8.49
N MET A 60 -17.04 -8.74 8.28
CA MET A 60 -17.37 -9.84 7.37
C MET A 60 -17.67 -9.36 5.94
N SER A 61 -18.22 -8.16 5.79
CA SER A 61 -18.82 -7.69 4.54
C SER A 61 -18.12 -6.48 3.93
N SER A 62 -17.17 -5.86 4.64
CA SER A 62 -16.34 -4.79 4.10
C SER A 62 -14.96 -5.30 3.68
N THR A 63 -14.11 -4.39 3.20
CA THR A 63 -12.77 -4.74 2.71
C THR A 63 -11.74 -4.68 3.82
N THR A 64 -10.79 -5.61 3.77
CA THR A 64 -9.62 -5.63 4.66
C THR A 64 -8.32 -5.36 3.89
N ARG A 65 -7.21 -5.11 4.60
CA ARG A 65 -5.90 -4.98 3.95
C ARG A 65 -5.47 -6.31 3.35
N HIS A 66 -4.93 -6.26 2.13
CA HIS A 66 -4.29 -7.39 1.46
C HIS A 66 -3.17 -8.04 2.30
N PRO A 67 -3.28 -9.34 2.61
CA PRO A 67 -2.14 -10.16 3.01
C PRO A 67 -1.15 -10.30 1.85
N PHE A 68 0.14 -10.22 2.16
CA PHE A 68 1.22 -10.37 1.19
C PHE A 68 2.12 -11.54 1.60
N ILE A 69 2.46 -12.39 0.64
CA ILE A 69 3.64 -13.26 0.72
C ILE A 69 4.72 -12.59 -0.12
N MET A 70 5.88 -12.37 0.47
CA MET A 70 6.96 -11.61 -0.14
C MET A 70 8.25 -12.41 -0.08
N ASP A 71 8.93 -12.50 -1.21
CA ASP A 71 10.28 -13.06 -1.33
C ASP A 71 11.21 -11.96 -1.85
N TYR A 72 12.27 -11.69 -1.09
CA TYR A 72 13.23 -10.64 -1.35
C TYR A 72 14.63 -11.23 -1.35
N LYS A 73 15.37 -10.98 -2.44
CA LYS A 73 16.79 -11.26 -2.53
C LYS A 73 17.54 -9.96 -2.83
N THR A 74 18.30 -9.47 -1.87
CA THR A 74 19.13 -8.27 -2.02
C THR A 74 20.60 -8.68 -2.12
N GLY A 75 21.31 -8.13 -3.10
CA GLY A 75 22.76 -8.20 -3.21
C GLY A 75 23.36 -6.87 -2.78
N MET A 76 24.24 -6.91 -1.77
CA MET A 76 24.93 -5.74 -1.23
C MET A 76 26.44 -5.98 -1.26
N SER A 77 27.20 -4.94 -1.52
CA SER A 77 28.66 -4.98 -1.45
C SER A 77 29.16 -4.94 0.00
N LYS A 78 30.44 -5.26 0.22
CA LYS A 78 31.04 -5.26 1.57
C LYS A 78 31.06 -3.88 2.24
N ASP A 79 31.03 -2.82 1.45
CA ASP A 79 30.94 -1.42 1.88
C ASP A 79 29.50 -0.92 2.06
N GLY A 80 28.49 -1.79 1.91
CA GLY A 80 27.10 -1.45 2.23
C GLY A 80 26.26 -0.90 1.07
N LYS A 81 26.78 -0.85 -0.16
CA LYS A 81 26.03 -0.40 -1.34
C LYS A 81 25.13 -1.51 -1.89
N ILE A 82 23.85 -1.21 -2.09
CA ILE A 82 22.92 -2.13 -2.75
C ILE A 82 23.25 -2.20 -4.25
N LEU A 83 23.58 -3.40 -4.72
CA LEU A 83 23.92 -3.65 -6.12
C LEU A 83 22.72 -4.16 -6.92
N ALA A 84 21.94 -5.05 -6.31
CA ALA A 84 20.81 -5.67 -6.96
C ALA A 84 19.69 -6.03 -5.97
N ARG A 85 18.45 -6.05 -6.45
CA ARG A 85 17.31 -6.56 -5.68
C ARG A 85 16.34 -7.30 -6.59
N LYS A 86 16.00 -8.52 -6.21
CA LYS A 86 14.91 -9.30 -6.83
C LYS A 86 13.76 -9.40 -5.84
N VAL A 87 12.56 -9.05 -6.28
CA VAL A 87 11.35 -9.06 -5.46
C VAL A 87 10.26 -9.88 -6.15
N ARG A 88 9.63 -10.78 -5.38
CA ARG A 88 8.40 -11.47 -5.77
C ARG A 88 7.30 -11.18 -4.75
N LEU A 89 6.18 -10.65 -5.22
CA LEU A 89 5.02 -10.31 -4.38
C LEU A 89 3.81 -11.18 -4.76
N VAL A 90 3.20 -11.84 -3.78
CA VAL A 90 1.91 -12.50 -3.95
C VAL A 90 0.90 -11.83 -3.02
N CYS A 91 -0.07 -11.16 -3.63
CA CYS A 91 -1.11 -10.38 -2.97
C CYS A 91 -2.42 -11.17 -2.96
N ASP A 92 -2.91 -11.52 -1.77
CA ASP A 92 -4.18 -12.22 -1.61
C ASP A 92 -5.33 -11.21 -1.73
N GLY A 93 -6.08 -11.31 -2.83
CA GLY A 93 -7.22 -10.45 -3.15
C GLY A 93 -8.52 -10.81 -2.42
N GLY A 94 -8.60 -12.00 -1.82
CA GLY A 94 -9.88 -12.57 -1.39
C GLY A 94 -10.74 -13.01 -2.57
N ALA A 95 -12.06 -13.09 -2.35
CA ALA A 95 -13.02 -13.62 -3.33
C ALA A 95 -13.19 -12.74 -4.59
N TYR A 96 -12.85 -11.46 -4.52
CA TYR A 96 -13.02 -10.50 -5.62
C TYR A 96 -11.82 -9.55 -5.75
N CYS A 97 -11.55 -9.12 -6.97
CA CYS A 97 -10.45 -8.21 -7.27
C CYS A 97 -10.96 -6.76 -7.21
N SER A 98 -11.18 -6.29 -5.98
CA SER A 98 -11.48 -4.88 -5.66
C SER A 98 -10.25 -4.01 -5.99
N TRP A 99 -9.66 -3.32 -5.03
CA TRP A 99 -8.48 -2.47 -5.22
C TRP A 99 -7.17 -3.24 -5.31
N SER A 100 -7.20 -4.55 -5.58
CA SER A 100 -6.02 -5.42 -5.58
C SER A 100 -5.01 -5.02 -6.65
N GLU A 101 -5.46 -4.69 -7.86
CA GLU A 101 -4.57 -4.24 -8.95
C GLU A 101 -3.81 -2.97 -8.57
N THR A 102 -4.54 -1.92 -8.13
CA THR A 102 -3.92 -0.64 -7.74
C THR A 102 -3.01 -0.79 -6.53
N THR A 103 -3.43 -1.60 -5.54
CA THR A 103 -2.64 -1.87 -4.34
C THR A 103 -1.35 -2.58 -4.69
N LEU A 104 -1.41 -3.59 -5.56
CA LEU A 104 -0.24 -4.34 -6.00
C LEU A 104 0.68 -3.50 -6.88
N GLY A 105 0.13 -2.73 -7.81
CA GLY A 105 0.91 -1.82 -8.65
C GLY A 105 1.73 -0.82 -7.82
N LYS A 106 1.10 -0.21 -6.80
CA LYS A 106 1.81 0.66 -5.88
C LYS A 106 2.86 -0.08 -5.04
N ALA A 107 2.55 -1.28 -4.57
CA ALA A 107 3.52 -2.11 -3.86
C ALA A 107 4.74 -2.42 -4.74
N CYS A 108 4.56 -2.75 -6.03
CA CYS A 108 5.65 -2.99 -6.97
C CYS A 108 6.57 -1.77 -7.12
N ILE A 109 5.99 -0.59 -7.35
CA ILE A 109 6.74 0.66 -7.51
C ILE A 109 7.58 0.96 -6.25
N LEU A 110 7.03 0.70 -5.07
CA LEU A 110 7.67 1.01 -3.79
C LEU A 110 8.52 -0.13 -3.23
N SER A 111 8.49 -1.31 -3.87
CA SER A 111 9.12 -2.52 -3.35
C SER A 111 10.64 -2.45 -3.25
N ALA A 112 11.26 -1.58 -4.04
CA ALA A 112 12.69 -1.32 -3.99
C ALA A 112 13.10 -0.53 -2.73
N GLY A 113 12.15 0.11 -2.04
CA GLY A 113 12.40 1.08 -0.99
C GLY A 113 12.86 2.44 -1.54
N PRO A 114 13.12 3.41 -0.65
CA PRO A 114 13.58 4.74 -1.02
C PRO A 114 15.08 4.75 -1.39
N TYR A 115 15.55 3.74 -2.14
CA TYR A 115 16.95 3.45 -2.36
C TYR A 115 17.30 3.42 -3.85
N ASN A 116 18.45 3.99 -4.19
CA ASN A 116 19.08 3.84 -5.49
C ASN A 116 19.56 2.39 -5.68
N ILE A 117 18.95 1.66 -6.61
CA ILE A 117 19.31 0.27 -6.93
C ILE A 117 19.47 0.15 -8.45
N GLU A 118 20.68 -0.16 -8.90
CA GLU A 118 21.00 -0.24 -10.33
C GLU A 118 20.33 -1.45 -11.01
N ASN A 119 20.31 -2.60 -10.34
CA ASN A 119 19.80 -3.85 -10.89
C ASN A 119 18.54 -4.30 -10.14
N LEU A 120 17.36 -3.97 -10.65
CA LEU A 120 16.09 -4.27 -10.00
C LEU A 120 15.22 -5.18 -10.87
N TYR A 121 14.68 -6.23 -10.27
CA TYR A 121 13.63 -7.07 -10.87
C TYR A 121 12.47 -7.23 -9.89
N VAL A 122 11.25 -6.91 -10.33
CA VAL A 122 10.04 -7.04 -9.52
C VAL A 122 9.00 -7.81 -10.33
N GLU A 123 8.52 -8.92 -9.77
CA GLU A 123 7.37 -9.66 -10.28
C GLU A 123 6.29 -9.70 -9.20
N ALA A 124 5.02 -9.66 -9.63
CA ALA A 124 3.91 -9.61 -8.69
C ALA A 124 2.64 -10.27 -9.24
N TYR A 125 1.89 -10.88 -8.34
CA TYR A 125 0.66 -11.60 -8.64
C TYR A 125 -0.44 -11.21 -7.66
N ALA A 126 -1.60 -10.81 -8.17
CA ALA A 126 -2.82 -10.75 -7.39
C ALA A 126 -3.55 -12.09 -7.56
N VAL A 127 -3.89 -12.75 -6.46
CA VAL A 127 -4.54 -14.07 -6.48
C VAL A 127 -5.93 -14.00 -5.85
N TYR A 128 -6.87 -14.76 -6.43
CA TYR A 128 -8.19 -14.96 -5.84
C TYR A 128 -8.13 -16.09 -4.81
N THR A 129 -8.84 -15.90 -3.70
CA THR A 129 -9.00 -16.93 -2.65
C THR A 129 -10.45 -16.96 -2.16
N ASN A 130 -10.82 -17.95 -1.36
CA ASN A 130 -12.17 -18.04 -0.76
C ASN A 130 -12.31 -17.23 0.55
N LYS A 131 -11.48 -16.20 0.74
CA LYS A 131 -11.50 -15.33 1.93
C LYS A 131 -12.30 -14.06 1.67
N THR A 132 -12.57 -13.31 2.73
CA THR A 132 -13.17 -11.96 2.66
C THR A 132 -12.41 -11.10 1.66
N MET A 133 -13.16 -10.29 0.91
CA MET A 133 -12.60 -9.37 -0.06
C MET A 133 -11.60 -8.42 0.60
N THR A 134 -10.48 -8.20 -0.08
CA THR A 134 -9.49 -7.21 0.34
C THR A 134 -9.59 -5.97 -0.54
N GLY A 135 -9.18 -4.82 -0.02
CA GLY A 135 -9.37 -3.55 -0.69
C GLY A 135 -8.43 -2.48 -0.19
N ALA A 136 -8.79 -1.24 -0.46
CA ALA A 136 -7.99 -0.09 -0.08
C ALA A 136 -7.81 -0.03 1.45
N MET A 137 -6.57 0.08 1.92
CA MET A 137 -6.26 0.50 3.28
C MET A 137 -5.09 1.49 3.26
N ARG A 138 -5.06 2.44 4.19
CA ARG A 138 -4.04 3.49 4.30
C ARG A 138 -2.63 2.92 4.07
N GLY A 139 -1.92 3.53 3.11
CA GLY A 139 -0.64 3.06 2.60
C GLY A 139 -0.75 2.43 1.21
N PHE A 140 -1.80 1.63 0.93
CA PHE A 140 -2.02 0.93 -0.35
C PHE A 140 -0.80 0.09 -0.75
N GLY A 141 -0.55 -1.01 -0.05
CA GLY A 141 0.55 -1.94 -0.37
C GLY A 141 1.93 -1.50 0.11
N ALA A 142 2.15 -0.18 0.25
CA ALA A 142 3.43 0.38 0.69
C ALA A 142 3.91 -0.14 2.06
N PRO A 143 3.05 -0.24 3.11
CA PRO A 143 3.50 -0.74 4.40
C PRO A 143 3.99 -2.18 4.36
N GLN A 144 3.36 -3.03 3.53
CA GLN A 144 3.76 -4.43 3.38
C GLN A 144 5.19 -4.54 2.85
N VAL A 145 5.48 -3.90 1.72
CA VAL A 145 6.83 -3.95 1.13
C VAL A 145 7.86 -3.21 1.96
N CYS A 146 7.47 -2.13 2.65
CA CYS A 146 8.33 -1.38 3.57
C CYS A 146 8.89 -2.25 4.68
N PHE A 147 8.03 -3.02 5.33
CA PHE A 147 8.47 -3.98 6.33
C PHE A 147 9.52 -4.95 5.77
N ALA A 148 9.29 -5.51 4.59
CA ALA A 148 10.20 -6.49 3.99
C ALA A 148 11.58 -5.90 3.64
N TYR A 149 11.63 -4.78 2.92
CA TYR A 149 12.91 -4.22 2.53
C TYR A 149 13.67 -3.59 3.71
N GLU A 150 12.99 -2.96 4.67
CA GLU A 150 13.66 -2.36 5.84
C GLU A 150 14.22 -3.41 6.79
N SER A 151 13.52 -4.54 6.97
CA SER A 151 14.05 -5.65 7.76
C SER A 151 15.36 -6.17 7.16
N GLN A 152 15.43 -6.31 5.83
CA GLN A 152 16.69 -6.68 5.17
C GLN A 152 17.78 -5.62 5.32
N MET A 153 17.44 -4.33 5.35
CA MET A 153 18.43 -3.28 5.58
C MET A 153 19.08 -3.40 6.95
N ASP A 154 18.29 -3.71 7.99
CA ASP A 154 18.80 -3.94 9.35
C ASP A 154 19.66 -5.20 9.43
N ASP A 155 19.20 -6.32 8.87
CA ASP A 155 19.96 -7.58 8.86
C ASP A 155 21.32 -7.42 8.16
N MET A 156 21.35 -6.76 6.99
CA MET A 156 22.59 -6.52 6.26
C MET A 156 23.53 -5.55 6.98
N ALA A 157 22.98 -4.52 7.63
CA ALA A 157 23.77 -3.59 8.45
C ALA A 157 24.47 -4.31 9.59
N HIS A 158 23.72 -5.17 10.29
CA HIS A 158 24.26 -6.03 11.34
C HIS A 158 25.37 -6.95 10.82
N ASP A 159 25.13 -7.67 9.72
CA ASP A 159 26.10 -8.63 9.16
C ASP A 159 27.40 -7.98 8.67
N LEU A 160 27.31 -6.74 8.17
CA LEU A 160 28.48 -5.97 7.72
C LEU A 160 29.14 -5.16 8.84
N GLY A 161 28.52 -5.07 10.02
CA GLY A 161 28.99 -4.21 11.12
C GLY A 161 28.96 -2.72 10.77
N ILE A 162 28.01 -2.30 9.92
CA ILE A 162 27.81 -0.90 9.54
C ILE A 162 26.61 -0.37 10.30
N ASP A 163 26.67 0.89 10.74
CA ASP A 163 25.53 1.55 11.38
C ASP A 163 24.29 1.51 10.43
N PRO A 164 23.11 1.11 10.93
CA PRO A 164 21.93 0.92 10.09
C PRO A 164 21.38 2.22 9.51
N LEU A 165 21.64 3.37 10.14
CA LEU A 165 21.32 4.68 9.59
C LEU A 165 22.31 5.03 8.46
N ASP A 166 23.59 4.70 8.59
CA ASP A 166 24.61 4.96 7.56
C ASP A 166 24.38 4.15 6.28
N ILE A 167 24.01 2.86 6.38
CA ILE A 167 23.60 2.08 5.20
C ILE A 167 22.42 2.75 4.49
N ARG A 168 21.42 3.23 5.23
CA ARG A 168 20.24 3.88 4.64
C ARG A 168 20.61 5.19 3.96
N ARG A 169 21.42 6.03 4.62
CA ARG A 169 21.94 7.30 4.07
C ARG A 169 22.69 7.09 2.76
N MET A 170 23.56 6.08 2.72
CA MET A 170 24.38 5.76 1.56
C MET A 170 23.54 5.38 0.35
N ASN A 171 22.50 4.58 0.57
CA ASN A 171 21.68 4.02 -0.51
C ASN A 171 20.46 4.90 -0.85
N ALA A 172 20.10 5.85 0.00
CA ALA A 172 18.90 6.66 -0.17
C ALA A 172 18.86 7.41 -1.52
N PHE A 173 17.66 7.62 -2.03
CA PHE A 173 17.44 8.54 -3.16
C PHE A 173 18.02 9.93 -2.86
N HIS A 174 18.45 10.59 -3.92
CA HIS A 174 18.87 11.99 -3.93
C HIS A 174 18.19 12.72 -5.09
N GLU A 175 18.34 14.04 -5.15
CA GLU A 175 17.83 14.83 -6.27
C GLU A 175 18.34 14.27 -7.61
N GLY A 176 17.44 14.10 -8.57
CA GLY A 176 17.77 13.51 -9.88
C GLY A 176 17.88 11.97 -9.89
N SER A 177 17.69 11.29 -8.76
CA SER A 177 17.48 9.83 -8.74
C SER A 177 16.31 9.43 -9.64
N ALA A 178 16.38 8.24 -10.24
CA ALA A 178 15.26 7.65 -10.96
C ALA A 178 14.52 6.63 -10.08
N SER A 179 13.19 6.70 -10.07
CA SER A 179 12.37 5.66 -9.45
C SER A 179 12.51 4.33 -10.21
N PRO A 180 12.08 3.20 -9.63
CA PRO A 180 12.01 1.91 -10.32
C PRO A 180 11.29 1.91 -11.67
N THR A 181 10.42 2.89 -11.92
CA THR A 181 9.68 3.03 -13.18
C THR A 181 10.26 4.12 -14.09
N GLY A 182 11.44 4.63 -13.80
CA GLY A 182 12.15 5.64 -14.61
C GLY A 182 11.71 7.08 -14.37
N GLN A 183 10.88 7.36 -13.36
CA GLN A 183 10.52 8.74 -13.02
C GLN A 183 11.72 9.42 -12.37
N VAL A 184 12.20 10.52 -12.97
CA VAL A 184 13.20 11.38 -12.32
C VAL A 184 12.56 12.08 -11.14
N LEU A 185 13.19 11.96 -9.98
CA LEU A 185 12.69 12.48 -8.72
C LEU A 185 13.20 13.90 -8.48
N GLU A 186 12.26 14.78 -8.17
CA GLU A 186 12.50 16.17 -7.79
C GLU A 186 12.09 16.38 -6.33
N SER A 187 12.72 17.33 -5.64
CA SER A 187 12.47 17.65 -4.23
C SER A 187 12.65 16.45 -3.29
N VAL A 188 13.79 15.77 -3.40
CA VAL A 188 14.07 14.53 -2.65
C VAL A 188 14.65 14.81 -1.27
N VAL A 189 13.85 14.59 -0.22
CA VAL A 189 14.18 14.97 1.18
C VAL A 189 14.42 13.79 2.13
N VAL A 190 14.58 12.56 1.60
CA VAL A 190 14.72 11.36 2.44
C VAL A 190 15.95 11.44 3.34
N ARG A 191 17.09 11.88 2.81
CA ARG A 191 18.34 12.03 3.58
C ARG A 191 18.18 13.11 4.65
N ASP A 192 17.66 14.28 4.28
CA ASP A 192 17.41 15.37 5.23
C ASP A 192 16.46 14.95 6.37
N SER A 193 15.45 14.14 6.04
CA SER A 193 14.51 13.59 7.03
C SER A 193 15.20 12.61 7.99
N LEU A 194 16.11 11.78 7.48
CA LEU A 194 16.93 10.87 8.29
C LEU A 194 17.87 11.64 9.21
N GLU A 195 18.57 12.67 8.70
CA GLU A 195 19.45 13.52 9.51
C GLU A 195 18.70 14.21 10.64
N MET A 196 17.58 14.86 10.29
CA MET A 196 16.77 15.58 11.27
C MET A 196 16.20 14.64 12.34
N ALA A 197 15.77 13.43 11.95
CA ALA A 197 15.32 12.44 12.91
C ALA A 197 16.48 11.98 13.82
N ALA A 198 17.64 11.65 13.25
CA ALA A 198 18.79 11.20 14.00
C ALA A 198 19.28 12.22 15.03
N GLU A 199 19.31 13.50 14.66
CA GLU A 199 19.64 14.60 15.58
C GLU A 199 18.61 14.72 16.70
N ARG A 200 17.31 14.81 16.35
CA ARG A 200 16.24 15.06 17.34
C ARG A 200 16.03 13.91 18.31
N PHE A 201 16.27 12.68 17.88
CA PHE A 201 16.14 11.49 18.73
C PHE A 201 17.47 11.08 19.38
N GLY A 202 18.56 11.83 19.17
CA GLY A 202 19.86 11.55 19.80
C GLY A 202 20.46 10.22 19.37
N TRP A 203 20.30 9.82 18.10
CA TRP A 203 20.74 8.51 17.59
C TRP A 203 22.21 8.23 17.90
N GLN A 204 23.08 9.22 17.72
CA GLN A 204 24.52 9.11 17.93
C GLN A 204 24.91 8.92 19.41
N ASP A 205 24.04 9.33 20.33
CA ASP A 205 24.26 9.12 21.77
C ASP A 205 23.63 7.81 22.26
N TRP A 206 22.57 7.36 21.58
CA TRP A 206 21.91 6.08 21.86
C TRP A 206 22.67 4.87 21.32
N ASN A 207 23.33 5.01 20.16
CA ASN A 207 24.05 3.92 19.49
C ASN A 207 25.54 3.80 19.91
N LYS A 208 25.94 4.47 21.01
CA LYS A 208 27.23 4.27 21.69
C LYS A 208 27.15 3.11 22.67
#